data_AF-A0A6L9IKW4-F1
#
_entry.id   AF-A0A6L9IKW4-F1
#
_cell.length_a   1.000
_cell.length_b   1.000
_cell.length_c   1.000
_cell.angle_alpha   90.00
_cell.angle_beta   90.00
_cell.angle_gamma   90.00
#
_symmetry.space_group_name_H-M   'P 1'
#
loop_
_entity.id
_entity.type
_entity.pdbx_description
1 polymer ?
#
loop_
_entity_poly.entity_id
_entity_poly.type
_entity_poly.pdbx_seq_one_letter_code
_entity_poly.pdbx_strand_id
1 'polypeptide(L)'
;MSDLDFLQEPQPNPPTARRGLSFGSIVLLIGILAVMVVFAFALARQRETQPMGGPAPDFELMLFDGSEFRLSEQRGRVVVLNFWASWCGPCREEAPELERIWQRYQDEGVVVVGVTYVDNERDSLAFMEEYGMTYPNGPDHGTVITRERYFIRGVPETFIIDQNGEVVFFKLSAVSEQELIDAIEPLLDVS
;
A
#
# COMPACT_ATOMS: atom_id res chain seq x y z
N MET A 1 64.12 62.54 -38.78
CA MET A 1 64.30 62.26 -37.34
C MET A 1 62.91 62.22 -36.74
N SER A 2 62.29 61.04 -36.71
CA SER A 2 62.36 60.09 -35.58
C SER A 2 61.49 60.64 -34.44
N ASP A 3 60.40 59.99 -34.03
CA ASP A 3 60.32 58.61 -33.55
C ASP A 3 58.92 58.06 -33.83
N LEU A 4 58.77 57.01 -34.66
CA LEU A 4 58.66 55.61 -34.24
C LEU A 4 57.53 55.38 -33.22
N ASP A 5 56.34 55.18 -33.79
CA ASP A 5 55.18 54.50 -33.23
C ASP A 5 55.63 53.21 -32.52
N PHE A 6 55.63 53.25 -31.19
CA PHE A 6 55.83 52.08 -30.36
C PHE A 6 54.54 51.27 -30.36
N LEU A 7 54.47 50.27 -31.22
CA LEU A 7 53.47 49.20 -31.16
C LEU A 7 53.58 48.53 -29.78
N GLN A 8 52.62 48.80 -28.91
CA GLN A 8 52.51 48.14 -27.63
C GLN A 8 52.05 46.70 -27.86
N GLU A 9 52.99 45.76 -27.79
CA GLU A 9 52.64 44.33 -27.91
C GLU A 9 51.69 43.92 -26.77
N PRO A 10 50.61 43.19 -27.08
CA PRO A 10 49.69 42.71 -26.06
C PRO A 10 50.43 41.71 -25.17
N GLN A 11 50.51 42.03 -23.87
CA GLN A 11 51.13 41.16 -22.88
C GLN A 11 50.39 39.81 -22.85
N PRO A 12 51.11 38.66 -22.92
CA PRO A 12 50.48 37.36 -22.89
C PRO A 12 49.73 37.17 -21.56
N ASN A 13 48.46 36.78 -21.64
CA ASN A 13 47.68 36.46 -20.44
C ASN A 13 48.41 35.36 -19.63
N PRO A 14 48.47 35.48 -18.30
CA PRO A 14 49.11 34.47 -17.48
C PRO A 14 48.41 33.11 -17.68
N PRO A 15 49.16 31.99 -17.66
CA PRO A 15 48.59 30.67 -17.82
C PRO A 15 47.55 30.46 -16.72
N THR A 16 46.29 30.24 -17.12
CA THR A 16 45.24 29.86 -16.18
C THR A 16 45.60 28.49 -15.63
N ALA A 17 46.06 28.47 -14.37
CA ALA A 17 46.34 27.23 -13.67
C ALA A 17 45.05 26.43 -13.57
N ARG A 18 44.88 25.43 -14.44
CA ARG A 18 43.80 24.45 -14.35
C ARG A 18 44.04 23.65 -13.07
N ARG A 19 43.44 24.10 -11.96
CA ARG A 19 43.43 23.35 -10.70
C ARG A 19 42.66 22.06 -10.92
N GLY A 20 43.39 20.98 -11.18
CA GLY A 20 42.84 19.64 -11.16
C GLY A 20 42.22 19.35 -9.79
N LEU A 21 41.15 18.57 -9.78
CA LEU A 21 40.47 18.18 -8.55
C LEU A 21 41.46 17.41 -7.67
N SER A 22 41.68 17.87 -6.43
CA SER A 22 42.58 17.16 -5.52
C SER A 22 41.99 15.78 -5.17
N PHE A 23 42.83 14.81 -4.83
CA PHE A 23 42.37 13.48 -4.40
C PHE A 23 41.35 13.55 -3.25
N GLY A 24 41.56 14.47 -2.29
CA GLY A 24 40.62 14.71 -1.19
C GLY A 24 39.26 15.26 -1.67
N SER A 25 39.27 16.11 -2.70
CA SER A 25 38.04 16.61 -3.33
C SER A 25 37.28 15.50 -4.06
N ILE A 26 37.98 14.56 -4.71
CA ILE A 26 37.37 13.39 -5.36
C ILE A 26 36.72 12.46 -4.32
N VAL A 27 37.42 12.15 -3.22
CA VAL A 27 36.89 11.32 -2.13
C VAL A 27 35.66 11.97 -1.48
N LEU A 28 35.70 13.28 -1.23
CA LEU A 28 34.56 14.02 -0.69
C LEU A 28 33.34 13.96 -1.62
N LEU A 29 33.53 14.16 -2.93
CA LEU A 29 32.44 14.10 -3.90
C LEU A 29 31.84 12.69 -4.02
N ILE A 30 32.67 11.64 -3.97
CA ILE A 30 32.19 10.24 -3.94
C ILE A 30 31.37 9.98 -2.67
N GLY A 31 31.84 10.47 -1.51
CA GLY A 31 31.12 10.35 -0.25
C GLY A 31 29.75 11.06 -0.28
N ILE A 32 29.70 12.29 -0.79
CA ILE A 32 28.46 13.04 -0.97
C ILE A 32 27.52 12.30 -1.95
N LEU A 33 28.05 11.82 -3.09
CA LEU A 33 27.25 11.07 -4.06
C LEU A 33 26.67 9.80 -3.45
N ALA A 34 27.45 9.06 -2.66
CA ALA A 34 26.97 7.86 -1.98
C ALA A 34 25.84 8.18 -0.98
N VAL A 35 26.00 9.23 -0.17
CA VAL A 35 24.95 9.70 0.75
C VAL A 35 23.71 10.13 -0.01
N MET A 36 23.86 10.87 -1.12
CA MET A 36 22.75 11.30 -1.96
C MET A 36 21.99 10.13 -2.59
N VAL A 37 22.70 9.09 -3.04
CA VAL A 37 22.09 7.87 -3.59
C VAL A 37 21.33 7.10 -2.51
N VAL A 38 21.92 6.93 -1.31
CA VAL A 38 21.24 6.27 -0.18
C VAL A 38 20.01 7.05 0.23
N PHE A 39 20.10 8.37 0.33
CA PHE A 39 18.98 9.23 0.69
C PHE A 39 17.88 9.22 -0.38
N ALA A 40 18.25 9.28 -1.66
CA ALA A 40 17.31 9.16 -2.77
C ALA A 40 16.59 7.80 -2.77
N PHE A 41 17.31 6.71 -2.49
CA PHE A 41 16.72 5.38 -2.36
C PHE A 41 15.77 5.26 -1.16
N ALA A 42 16.15 5.85 -0.02
CA ALA A 42 15.29 5.90 1.17
C ALA A 42 13.99 6.68 0.91
N LEU A 43 14.09 7.83 0.24
CA LEU A 43 12.92 8.62 -0.17
C LEU A 43 12.07 7.92 -1.23
N ALA A 44 12.69 7.14 -2.13
CA ALA A 44 11.96 6.36 -3.12
C ALA A 44 11.14 5.24 -2.47
N ARG A 45 11.67 4.58 -1.44
CA ARG A 45 10.92 3.59 -0.64
C ARG A 45 9.84 4.19 0.27
N GLN A 46 9.93 5.48 0.60
CA GLN A 46 8.91 6.14 1.43
C GLN A 46 7.59 6.40 0.68
N ARG A 47 7.52 6.12 -0.63
CA ARG A 47 6.33 6.36 -1.47
C ARG A 47 5.35 5.20 -1.55
N GLU A 48 5.41 4.23 -0.64
CA GLU A 48 4.42 3.17 -0.61
C GLU A 48 3.16 3.68 0.11
N THR A 49 2.14 4.03 -0.68
CA THR A 49 0.83 4.48 -0.21
C THR A 49 -0.18 3.36 -0.32
N GLN A 50 -1.20 3.35 0.55
CA GLN A 50 -2.32 2.42 0.45
C GLN A 50 -2.88 2.38 -0.99
N PRO A 51 -3.21 1.19 -1.52
CA PRO A 51 -3.70 1.02 -2.88
C PRO A 51 -5.17 1.46 -2.96
N MET A 52 -5.45 2.76 -2.88
CA MET A 52 -6.81 3.30 -2.88
C MET A 52 -7.46 3.34 -4.28
N GLY A 53 -6.80 2.76 -5.29
CA GLY A 53 -7.27 2.71 -6.67
C GLY A 53 -6.34 1.90 -7.58
N GLY A 54 -6.88 1.32 -8.64
CA GLY A 54 -6.12 0.51 -9.61
C GLY A 54 -5.86 -0.92 -9.11
N PRO A 55 -4.91 -1.68 -9.69
CA PRO A 55 -4.74 -3.10 -9.39
C PRO A 55 -4.52 -3.39 -7.90
N ALA A 56 -5.32 -4.29 -7.34
CA ALA A 56 -5.17 -4.72 -5.95
C ALA A 56 -3.89 -5.57 -5.78
N PRO A 57 -3.05 -5.30 -4.74
CA PRO A 57 -1.90 -6.15 -4.44
C PRO A 57 -2.34 -7.57 -4.11
N ASP A 58 -1.83 -8.55 -4.85
CA ASP A 58 -2.15 -9.96 -4.62
C ASP A 58 -1.60 -10.45 -3.28
N PHE A 59 -2.26 -11.45 -2.69
CA PHE A 59 -1.82 -12.12 -1.46
C PHE A 59 -2.44 -13.51 -1.33
N GLU A 60 -1.81 -14.29 -0.46
CA GLU A 60 -2.27 -15.57 0.04
C GLU A 60 -2.52 -15.46 1.54
N LEU A 61 -3.61 -16.05 2.01
CA LEU A 61 -4.00 -16.05 3.41
C LEU A 61 -4.41 -17.45 3.82
N MET A 62 -3.77 -17.97 4.87
CA MET A 62 -4.25 -19.16 5.56
C MET A 62 -5.43 -18.76 6.45
N LEU A 63 -6.60 -19.32 6.21
CA LEU A 63 -7.81 -19.02 6.96
C LEU A 63 -7.86 -19.81 8.28
N PHE A 64 -8.67 -19.34 9.23
CA PHE A 64 -8.84 -19.98 10.53
C PHE A 64 -9.47 -21.38 10.44
N ASP A 65 -10.22 -21.68 9.37
CA ASP A 65 -10.77 -23.01 9.11
C ASP A 65 -9.74 -23.98 8.48
N GLY A 66 -8.52 -23.50 8.23
CA GLY A 66 -7.43 -24.25 7.62
C GLY A 66 -7.43 -24.27 6.09
N SER A 67 -8.36 -23.57 5.43
CA SER A 67 -8.38 -23.42 3.97
C SER A 67 -7.56 -22.21 3.51
N GLU A 68 -7.05 -22.25 2.27
CA GLU A 68 -6.24 -21.16 1.70
C GLU A 68 -7.13 -20.24 0.88
N PHE A 69 -6.94 -18.93 1.06
CA PHE A 69 -7.52 -17.89 0.22
C PHE A 69 -6.42 -17.20 -0.56
N ARG A 70 -6.58 -17.10 -1.89
CA ARG A 70 -5.71 -16.28 -2.75
C ARG A 70 -6.56 -15.24 -3.48
N LEU A 71 -6.14 -13.97 -3.40
CA LEU A 71 -6.89 -12.87 -4.01
C LEU A 71 -6.98 -13.02 -5.54
N SER A 72 -5.88 -13.41 -6.21
CA SER A 72 -5.88 -13.62 -7.66
C SER A 72 -6.86 -14.68 -8.16
N GLU A 73 -7.27 -15.62 -7.30
CA GLU A 73 -8.27 -16.66 -7.64
C GLU A 73 -9.71 -16.15 -7.56
N GLN A 74 -9.91 -14.92 -7.09
CA GLN A 74 -11.22 -14.29 -6.98
C GLN A 74 -11.56 -13.40 -8.19
N ARG A 75 -10.76 -13.40 -9.27
CA ARG A 75 -11.12 -12.69 -10.51
C ARG A 75 -12.49 -13.17 -11.00
N GLY A 76 -13.30 -12.25 -11.50
CA GLY A 76 -14.71 -12.48 -11.83
C GLY A 76 -15.66 -12.35 -10.65
N ARG A 77 -15.17 -12.11 -9.43
CA ARG A 77 -15.95 -11.80 -8.24
C ARG A 77 -15.60 -10.43 -7.70
N VAL A 78 -16.56 -9.76 -7.07
CA VAL A 78 -16.28 -8.57 -6.25
C VAL A 78 -15.74 -9.05 -4.91
N VAL A 79 -14.63 -8.47 -4.45
CA VAL A 79 -14.03 -8.82 -3.15
C VAL A 79 -14.16 -7.65 -2.20
N VAL A 80 -14.80 -7.87 -1.05
CA VAL A 80 -14.79 -6.95 0.09
C VAL A 80 -13.70 -7.42 1.05
N LEU A 81 -12.56 -6.73 1.03
CA LEU A 81 -11.41 -7.03 1.87
C LEU A 81 -11.45 -6.15 3.13
N ASN A 82 -11.61 -6.76 4.29
CA ASN A 82 -11.69 -6.08 5.57
C ASN A 82 -10.47 -6.40 6.45
N PHE A 83 -9.82 -5.36 6.97
CA PHE A 83 -8.75 -5.47 7.96
C PHE A 83 -9.29 -5.10 9.34
N TRP A 84 -9.19 -6.02 10.29
CA TRP A 84 -9.80 -5.87 11.62
C TRP A 84 -8.95 -6.50 12.73
N ALA A 85 -9.34 -6.30 13.99
CA ALA A 85 -8.77 -6.98 15.15
C ALA A 85 -9.78 -7.08 16.30
N SER A 86 -9.69 -8.09 17.16
CA SER A 86 -10.62 -8.32 18.27
C SER A 86 -10.64 -7.20 19.33
N TRP A 87 -9.50 -6.51 19.48
CA TRP A 87 -9.30 -5.38 20.39
C TRP A 87 -9.78 -4.04 19.81
N CYS A 88 -10.17 -4.00 18.54
CA CYS A 88 -10.60 -2.79 17.86
C CYS A 88 -12.07 -2.49 18.17
N GLY A 89 -12.31 -1.37 18.86
CA GLY A 89 -13.67 -0.91 19.19
C GLY A 89 -14.57 -0.72 17.96
N PRO A 90 -14.20 0.12 16.99
CA PRO A 90 -15.02 0.35 15.80
C PRO A 90 -15.25 -0.90 14.94
N CYS A 91 -14.35 -1.88 14.97
CA CYS A 91 -14.52 -3.15 14.25
C CYS A 91 -15.75 -3.92 14.74
N ARG A 92 -16.15 -3.75 16.01
CA ARG A 92 -17.38 -4.32 16.58
C ARG A 92 -18.64 -3.75 15.94
N GLU A 93 -18.58 -2.50 15.48
CA GLU A 93 -19.72 -1.81 14.87
C GLU A 93 -19.94 -2.28 13.43
N GLU A 94 -18.87 -2.53 12.66
CA GLU A 94 -18.98 -2.96 11.25
C GLU A 94 -19.11 -4.48 11.06
N ALA A 95 -18.70 -5.31 12.04
CA ALA A 95 -18.74 -6.77 11.87
C ALA A 95 -20.14 -7.30 11.50
N PRO A 96 -21.24 -6.88 12.16
CA PRO A 96 -22.59 -7.28 11.74
C PRO A 96 -23.01 -6.73 10.37
N GLU A 97 -22.44 -5.60 9.93
CA GLU A 97 -22.73 -5.00 8.63
C GLU A 97 -22.10 -5.83 7.50
N LEU A 98 -20.81 -6.20 7.69
CA LEU A 98 -20.07 -7.05 6.76
C LEU A 98 -20.67 -8.46 6.66
N GLU A 99 -21.12 -9.03 7.78
CA GLU A 99 -21.80 -10.32 7.76
C GLU A 99 -23.11 -10.27 6.96
N ARG A 100 -23.88 -9.18 7.05
CA ARG A 100 -25.10 -9.03 6.23
C ARG A 100 -24.80 -8.91 4.76
N ILE A 101 -23.71 -8.24 4.39
CA ILE A 101 -23.23 -8.20 2.99
C ILE A 101 -22.84 -9.58 2.51
N TRP A 102 -22.10 -10.34 3.32
CA TRP A 102 -21.72 -11.71 2.99
C TRP A 102 -22.95 -12.59 2.76
N GLN A 103 -23.89 -12.62 3.71
CA GLN A 103 -25.11 -13.41 3.59
C GLN A 103 -25.96 -13.02 2.38
N ARG A 104 -26.00 -11.74 2.04
CA ARG A 104 -26.78 -11.21 0.93
C ARG A 104 -26.18 -11.59 -0.43
N TYR A 105 -24.88 -11.45 -0.61
CA TYR A 105 -24.26 -11.48 -1.94
C TYR A 105 -23.29 -12.64 -2.19
N GLN A 106 -23.05 -13.54 -1.23
CA GLN A 106 -22.13 -14.68 -1.40
C GLN A 106 -22.47 -15.56 -2.61
N ASP A 107 -23.76 -15.69 -2.93
CA ASP A 107 -24.26 -16.47 -4.07
C ASP A 107 -24.39 -15.64 -5.36
N GLU A 108 -24.11 -14.33 -5.29
CA GLU A 108 -24.25 -13.34 -6.37
C GLU A 108 -22.89 -12.84 -6.88
N GLY A 109 -21.81 -13.59 -6.62
CA GLY A 109 -20.48 -13.26 -7.12
C GLY A 109 -19.71 -12.25 -6.26
N VAL A 110 -20.10 -12.05 -4.99
CA VAL A 110 -19.35 -11.27 -4.01
C VAL A 110 -18.68 -12.21 -3.01
N VAL A 111 -17.45 -11.89 -2.60
CA VAL A 111 -16.78 -12.54 -1.47
C VAL A 111 -16.31 -11.51 -0.46
N VAL A 112 -16.67 -11.72 0.80
CA VAL A 112 -16.12 -10.95 1.92
C VAL A 112 -14.96 -11.75 2.49
N VAL A 113 -13.81 -11.11 2.72
CA VAL A 113 -12.65 -11.75 3.35
C VAL A 113 -12.07 -10.82 4.41
N GLY A 114 -11.85 -11.36 5.60
CA GLY A 114 -11.25 -10.65 6.71
C GLY A 114 -9.79 -11.06 6.95
N VAL A 115 -8.94 -10.06 7.17
CA VAL A 115 -7.52 -10.23 7.50
C VAL A 115 -7.27 -9.63 8.88
N THR A 116 -6.87 -10.45 9.85
CA THR A 116 -6.66 -9.96 11.22
C THR A 116 -5.30 -9.30 11.39
N TYR A 117 -5.28 -8.10 11.98
CA TYR A 117 -4.09 -7.29 12.21
C TYR A 117 -3.62 -7.38 13.67
N VAL A 118 -2.42 -7.91 13.89
CA VAL A 118 -1.74 -7.98 15.21
C VAL A 118 -2.72 -8.42 16.30
N ASP A 119 -3.24 -9.63 16.12
CA ASP A 119 -4.19 -10.25 17.01
C ASP A 119 -3.79 -11.71 17.27
N ASN A 120 -4.29 -12.28 18.36
CA ASN A 120 -4.08 -13.69 18.65
C ASN A 120 -5.32 -14.50 18.23
N GLU A 121 -5.08 -15.71 17.74
CA GLU A 121 -6.10 -16.59 17.18
C GLU A 121 -7.29 -16.81 18.12
N ARG A 122 -7.04 -17.04 19.41
CA ARG A 122 -8.10 -17.28 20.39
C ARG A 122 -9.05 -16.09 20.49
N ASP A 123 -8.52 -14.88 20.58
CA ASP A 123 -9.33 -13.68 20.73
C ASP A 123 -10.01 -13.29 19.40
N SER A 124 -9.37 -13.53 18.25
CA SER A 124 -10.00 -13.39 16.93
C SER A 124 -11.17 -14.36 16.75
N LEU A 125 -11.01 -15.64 17.09
CA LEU A 125 -12.08 -16.64 17.01
C LEU A 125 -13.24 -16.30 17.95
N ALA A 126 -12.96 -15.85 19.18
CA ALA A 126 -13.98 -15.42 20.12
C ALA A 126 -14.77 -14.20 19.59
N PHE A 127 -14.10 -13.26 18.94
CA PHE A 127 -14.75 -12.12 18.28
C PHE A 127 -15.66 -12.60 17.13
N MET A 128 -15.17 -13.49 16.27
CA MET A 128 -15.97 -14.05 15.18
C MET A 128 -17.23 -14.76 15.69
N GLU A 129 -17.10 -15.52 16.78
CA GLU A 129 -18.25 -16.16 17.43
C GLU A 129 -19.22 -15.12 18.04
N GLU A 130 -18.70 -14.10 18.74
CA GLU A 130 -19.49 -13.03 19.36
C GLU A 130 -20.35 -12.28 18.34
N TYR A 131 -19.81 -12.00 17.16
CA TYR A 131 -20.48 -11.23 16.11
C TYR A 131 -21.08 -12.07 14.98
N GLY A 132 -21.00 -13.40 15.09
CA GLY A 132 -21.57 -14.33 14.12
C GLY A 132 -20.94 -14.23 12.72
N MET A 133 -19.64 -13.92 12.66
CA MET A 133 -18.92 -13.80 11.40
C MET A 133 -18.72 -15.19 10.76
N THR A 134 -19.29 -15.39 9.57
CA THR A 134 -19.21 -16.65 8.84
C THR A 134 -18.43 -16.55 7.53
N TYR A 135 -18.11 -15.34 7.08
CA TYR A 135 -17.23 -15.15 5.94
C TYR A 135 -15.78 -15.60 6.23
N PRO A 136 -14.98 -15.94 5.19
CA PRO A 136 -13.58 -16.30 5.33
C PRO A 136 -12.76 -15.28 6.12
N ASN A 137 -12.06 -15.73 7.16
CA ASN A 137 -11.17 -14.91 7.97
C ASN A 137 -9.84 -15.63 8.22
N GLY A 138 -8.74 -14.89 8.25
CA GLY A 138 -7.42 -15.44 8.58
C GLY A 138 -6.45 -14.42 9.17
N PRO A 139 -5.40 -14.88 9.88
CA PRO A 139 -4.41 -14.00 10.48
C PRO A 139 -3.31 -13.58 9.51
N ASP A 140 -2.94 -12.29 9.52
CA ASP A 140 -1.77 -11.81 8.80
C ASP A 140 -0.48 -12.00 9.61
N HIS A 141 -0.01 -13.25 9.64
CA HIS A 141 1.23 -13.61 10.32
C HIS A 141 2.43 -12.85 9.73
N GLY A 142 3.16 -12.12 10.59
CA GLY A 142 4.30 -11.32 10.15
C GLY A 142 3.92 -9.96 9.55
N THR A 143 2.63 -9.64 9.47
CA THR A 143 2.10 -8.37 8.95
C THR A 143 2.44 -8.07 7.49
N VAL A 144 2.62 -9.11 6.67
CA VAL A 144 3.01 -8.96 5.27
C VAL A 144 1.88 -8.33 4.46
N ILE A 145 0.64 -8.79 4.65
CA ILE A 145 -0.51 -8.26 3.91
C ILE A 145 -0.80 -6.82 4.36
N THR A 146 -0.90 -6.61 5.66
CA THR A 146 -1.30 -5.35 6.30
C THR A 146 -0.24 -4.26 6.14
N ARG A 147 1.04 -4.53 6.42
CA ARG A 147 2.10 -3.49 6.41
C ARG A 147 2.92 -3.41 5.13
N GLU A 148 3.08 -4.51 4.40
CA GLU A 148 3.96 -4.55 3.22
C GLU A 148 3.20 -4.57 1.89
N ARG A 149 1.92 -4.96 1.87
CA ARG A 149 1.11 -4.99 0.63
C ARG A 149 0.07 -3.87 0.60
N TYR A 150 -0.73 -3.75 1.67
CA TYR A 150 -1.84 -2.80 1.73
C TYR A 150 -1.50 -1.52 2.49
N PHE A 151 -0.38 -1.48 3.21
CA PHE A 151 0.09 -0.30 3.97
C PHE A 151 -0.99 0.29 4.87
N ILE A 152 -1.79 -0.57 5.52
CA ILE A 152 -2.86 -0.12 6.40
C ILE A 152 -2.28 0.77 7.50
N ARG A 153 -3.01 1.83 7.82
CA ARG A 153 -2.68 2.80 8.87
C ARG A 153 -3.30 2.44 10.21
N GLY A 154 -4.33 1.61 10.19
CA GLY A 154 -4.98 1.08 11.38
C GLY A 154 -6.08 0.09 11.02
N VAL A 155 -6.92 -0.19 12.01
CA VAL A 155 -8.14 -0.97 11.83
C VAL A 155 -9.33 -0.22 12.47
N PRO A 156 -10.53 -0.30 11.87
CA PRO A 156 -10.82 -1.03 10.65
C PRO A 156 -10.40 -0.28 9.38
N GLU A 157 -10.08 -1.05 8.34
CA GLU A 157 -9.95 -0.57 6.97
C GLU A 157 -10.63 -1.54 6.01
N THR A 158 -11.40 -1.02 5.06
CA THR A 158 -12.11 -1.83 4.08
C THR A 158 -11.79 -1.38 2.67
N PHE A 159 -11.47 -2.34 1.80
CA PHE A 159 -11.26 -2.16 0.37
C PHE A 159 -12.32 -2.95 -0.38
N ILE A 160 -12.88 -2.39 -1.46
CA ILE A 160 -13.67 -3.17 -2.42
C ILE A 160 -12.91 -3.23 -3.73
N ILE A 161 -12.78 -4.46 -4.19
CA ILE A 161 -12.03 -4.85 -5.36
C ILE A 161 -13.04 -5.40 -6.38
N ASP A 162 -13.05 -4.85 -7.59
CA ASP A 162 -13.98 -5.24 -8.63
C ASP A 162 -13.65 -6.62 -9.23
N GLN A 163 -14.49 -7.08 -10.17
CA GLN A 163 -14.30 -8.36 -10.85
C GLN A 163 -13.01 -8.44 -11.68
N ASN A 164 -12.51 -7.29 -12.15
CA ASN A 164 -11.22 -7.17 -12.84
C ASN A 164 -10.05 -7.12 -11.87
N GLY A 165 -10.31 -7.17 -10.57
CA GLY A 165 -9.42 -7.06 -9.42
C GLY A 165 -8.66 -5.74 -9.32
N GLU A 166 -9.38 -4.65 -9.59
CA GLU A 166 -8.98 -3.28 -9.28
C GLU A 166 -9.67 -2.80 -8.00
N VAL A 167 -8.96 -2.08 -7.14
CA VAL A 167 -9.56 -1.36 -6.02
C VAL A 167 -10.40 -0.22 -6.55
N VAL A 168 -11.69 -0.23 -6.21
CA VAL A 168 -12.68 0.78 -6.61
C VAL A 168 -13.27 1.54 -5.43
N PHE A 169 -13.07 1.04 -4.20
CA PHE A 169 -13.48 1.70 -2.96
C PHE A 169 -12.44 1.46 -1.86
N PHE A 170 -12.28 2.46 -1.00
CA PHE A 170 -11.47 2.38 0.21
C PHE A 170 -12.08 3.22 1.33
N LYS A 171 -12.08 2.69 2.56
CA LYS A 171 -12.50 3.40 3.77
C LYS A 171 -11.57 3.13 4.95
N LEU A 172 -11.18 4.21 5.65
CA LEU A 172 -10.39 4.21 6.88
C LEU A 172 -11.27 4.49 8.11
N SER A 173 -12.36 3.75 8.26
CA SER A 173 -13.27 3.77 9.41
C SER A 173 -14.33 2.69 9.23
N ALA A 174 -15.14 2.47 10.28
CA ALA A 174 -16.23 1.50 10.26
C ALA A 174 -17.14 1.70 9.03
N VAL A 175 -17.37 0.64 8.27
CA VAL A 175 -18.32 0.64 7.13
C VAL A 175 -19.74 0.33 7.62
N SER A 176 -20.73 0.94 6.97
CA SER A 176 -22.15 0.56 7.12
C SER A 176 -22.60 -0.33 5.97
N GLU A 177 -23.65 -1.13 6.18
CA GLU A 177 -24.23 -1.97 5.13
C GLU A 177 -24.63 -1.15 3.89
N GLN A 178 -25.23 0.03 4.07
CA GLN A 178 -25.65 0.87 2.93
C GLN A 178 -24.48 1.35 2.09
N GLU A 179 -23.37 1.78 2.70
CA GLU A 179 -22.18 2.19 1.96
C GLU A 179 -21.58 1.03 1.15
N LEU A 180 -21.61 -0.18 1.71
CA LEU A 180 -21.16 -1.38 1.01
C LEU A 180 -22.10 -1.71 -0.16
N ILE A 181 -23.41 -1.65 0.04
CA ILE A 181 -24.40 -1.84 -1.03
C ILE A 181 -24.18 -0.85 -2.18
N ASP A 182 -24.08 0.44 -1.87
CA ASP A 182 -23.89 1.51 -2.85
C ASP A 182 -22.62 1.33 -3.68
N ALA A 183 -21.59 0.70 -3.10
CA ALA A 183 -20.34 0.41 -3.77
C ALA A 183 -20.33 -0.95 -4.52
N ILE A 184 -21.12 -1.93 -4.08
CA ILE A 184 -21.16 -3.30 -4.64
C ILE A 184 -22.15 -3.41 -5.81
N GLU A 185 -23.39 -2.93 -5.66
CA GLU A 185 -24.44 -3.12 -6.67
C GLU A 185 -24.03 -2.64 -8.07
N PRO A 186 -23.40 -1.45 -8.23
CA PRO A 186 -22.96 -0.99 -9.55
C PRO A 186 -21.91 -1.89 -10.20
N LEU A 187 -21.22 -2.75 -9.45
CA LEU A 187 -20.21 -3.69 -9.96
C LEU A 187 -20.82 -5.01 -10.42
N LEU A 188 -22.03 -5.34 -9.96
CA LEU A 188 -22.74 -6.56 -10.34
C LEU A 188 -23.55 -6.36 -11.63
N ASP A 189 -24.10 -5.16 -11.84
CA ASP A 189 -24.96 -4.82 -12.99
C ASP A 189 -24.23 -4.73 -14.35
N VAL A 190 -22.90 -4.77 -14.36
CA VAL A 190 -22.07 -4.62 -15.58
C VAL A 190 -21.70 -5.98 -16.20
N SER A 191 -22.19 -7.08 -15.61
CA SER A 191 -21.84 -8.47 -15.94
C SER A 191 -22.73 -9.08 -17.03
#